data_AF-A0A2X1A452-F1
#
_entry.id   AF-A0A2X1A452-F1
#
_cell.length_a   1.000
_cell.length_b   1.000
_cell.length_c   1.000
_cell.angle_alpha   90.00
_cell.angle_beta   90.00
_cell.angle_gamma   90.00
#
_symmetry.space_group_name_H-M   'P 1'
#
loop_
_entity.id
_entity.type
_entity.pdbx_description
1 polymer ?
#
loop_
_entity_poly.entity_id
_entity_poly.type
_entity_poly.pdbx_seq_one_letter_code
_entity_poly.pdbx_strand_id
1 'polypeptide(L)'
;MNLWEAYEKVDKHLNEKLLTIPPYPCVSGKKVQELLDSLENPDPAWGGLDGEILRMVKNPWQRSYQVEYRFKPTKIFNDFMKIIESATYDLMIGNYICSYLSLVPVVEAILRKWSIDKTNEIESVNKKGDFSIYVFEKNLVKYLNEKNKERHSNIKFQKWISNQIKYFDFMIREVFYLRFNASEDGVKKEFNRNRTLHLLDNIEDTVALRDNNTRIFLLLDIIAELYLSLDEELYVKNTFYAEYEKNIDFNLRWKIYLKNAMESINYTDMTIIQFAFLQQNQKYMSDEQKQKFIEQKELQIQLIKSKR
;
A
#
# COMPACT_ATOMS: atom_id res chain seq x y z
N MET A 1 -1.70 -26.59 -13.90
CA MET A 1 -2.55 -25.80 -12.97
C MET A 1 -2.99 -24.54 -13.70
N ASN A 2 -4.27 -24.18 -13.63
CA ASN A 2 -4.74 -22.93 -14.24
C ASN A 2 -4.32 -21.72 -13.39
N LEU A 3 -4.31 -20.52 -13.99
CA LEU A 3 -3.85 -19.29 -13.30
C LEU A 3 -4.59 -19.02 -11.98
N TRP A 4 -5.89 -19.32 -11.92
CA TRP A 4 -6.69 -19.06 -10.73
C TRP A 4 -6.49 -20.09 -9.63
N GLU A 5 -6.21 -21.35 -9.98
CA GLU A 5 -5.78 -22.36 -9.03
C GLU A 5 -4.42 -21.98 -8.41
N ALA A 6 -3.49 -21.48 -9.24
CA ALA A 6 -2.21 -20.97 -8.76
C ALA A 6 -2.41 -19.80 -7.79
N TYR A 7 -3.25 -18.84 -8.18
CA TYR A 7 -3.60 -17.69 -7.36
C TYR A 7 -4.19 -18.11 -6.01
N GLU A 8 -5.21 -18.97 -6.01
CA GLU A 8 -5.88 -19.42 -4.78
C GLU A 8 -4.93 -20.15 -3.84
N LYS A 9 -4.01 -20.96 -4.39
CA LYS A 9 -2.98 -21.66 -3.59
C LYS A 9 -1.99 -20.69 -2.95
N VAL A 10 -1.50 -19.70 -3.71
CA VAL A 10 -0.59 -18.66 -3.21
C VAL A 10 -1.29 -17.79 -2.16
N ASP A 11 -2.48 -17.28 -2.47
CA ASP A 11 -3.20 -16.38 -1.58
C ASP A 11 -3.62 -17.06 -0.27
N LYS A 12 -3.96 -18.36 -0.31
CA LYS A 12 -4.22 -19.14 0.91
C LYS A 12 -3.04 -19.13 1.88
N HIS A 13 -1.82 -19.33 1.38
CA HIS A 13 -0.61 -19.27 2.22
C HIS A 13 -0.37 -17.85 2.75
N LEU A 14 -0.48 -16.84 1.87
CA LEU A 14 -0.24 -15.45 2.24
C LEU A 14 -1.20 -14.96 3.33
N ASN A 15 -2.46 -15.40 3.32
CA ASN A 15 -3.44 -15.03 4.34
C ASN A 15 -3.03 -15.47 5.75
N GLU A 16 -2.33 -16.60 5.91
CA GLU A 16 -1.77 -17.03 7.20
C GLU A 16 -0.72 -16.05 7.75
N LYS A 17 -0.13 -15.26 6.86
CA LYS A 17 0.93 -14.26 7.13
C LYS A 17 0.42 -12.82 7.08
N LEU A 18 -0.90 -12.64 6.99
CA LEU A 18 -1.58 -11.34 6.84
C LEU A 18 -1.19 -10.61 5.55
N LEU A 19 -0.86 -11.36 4.51
CA LEU A 19 -0.46 -10.87 3.19
C LEU A 19 -1.49 -11.32 2.13
N THR A 20 -1.41 -10.72 0.94
CA THR A 20 -2.15 -11.12 -0.26
C THR A 20 -1.29 -10.81 -1.48
N ILE A 21 -1.67 -11.34 -2.65
CA ILE A 21 -1.05 -10.93 -3.92
C ILE A 21 -1.43 -9.46 -4.17
N PRO A 22 -0.44 -8.54 -4.23
CA PRO A 22 -0.71 -7.12 -4.27
C PRO A 22 -1.30 -6.67 -5.62
N PRO A 23 -2.05 -5.55 -5.64
CA PRO A 23 -2.74 -5.07 -6.82
C PRO A 23 -1.87 -4.18 -7.70
N TYR A 24 -0.74 -4.75 -8.12
CA TYR A 24 0.28 -4.02 -8.86
C TYR A 24 0.23 -4.33 -10.34
N PRO A 25 0.57 -3.35 -11.22
CA PRO A 25 0.62 -3.58 -12.67
C PRO A 25 1.58 -4.70 -13.07
N CYS A 26 2.62 -4.96 -12.27
CA CYS A 26 3.58 -6.03 -12.52
C CYS A 26 3.02 -7.44 -12.28
N VAL A 27 1.85 -7.57 -11.63
CA VAL A 27 1.22 -8.87 -11.34
C VAL A 27 0.48 -9.37 -12.58
N SER A 28 1.25 -10.01 -13.45
CA SER A 28 0.76 -10.76 -14.62
C SER A 28 0.53 -12.23 -14.27
N GLY A 29 -0.06 -12.99 -15.20
CA GLY A 29 -0.17 -14.45 -15.04
C GLY A 29 1.18 -15.15 -14.86
N LYS A 30 2.23 -14.62 -15.51
CA LYS A 30 3.61 -15.08 -15.32
C LYS A 30 4.09 -14.81 -13.88
N LYS A 31 3.83 -13.61 -13.34
CA LYS A 31 4.24 -13.28 -11.98
C LYS A 31 3.54 -14.16 -10.94
N VAL A 32 2.27 -14.50 -11.13
CA VAL A 32 1.56 -15.45 -10.24
C VAL A 32 2.22 -16.83 -10.26
N GLN A 33 2.68 -17.30 -11.43
CA GLN A 33 3.44 -18.54 -11.53
C GLN A 33 4.79 -18.45 -10.78
N GLU A 34 5.53 -17.35 -10.94
CA GLU A 34 6.78 -17.13 -10.18
C GLU A 34 6.56 -17.11 -8.66
N LEU A 35 5.42 -16.56 -8.20
CA LEU A 35 5.03 -16.58 -6.79
C LEU A 35 4.68 -17.99 -6.30
N LEU A 36 4.02 -18.79 -7.14
CA LEU A 36 3.80 -20.20 -6.84
C LEU A 36 5.13 -20.95 -6.72
N ASP A 37 6.05 -20.74 -7.66
CA ASP A 37 7.35 -21.39 -7.65
C ASP A 37 8.12 -21.02 -6.36
N SER A 38 7.98 -19.78 -5.89
CA SER A 38 8.54 -19.30 -4.61
C SER A 38 7.90 -19.93 -3.37
N LEU A 39 6.65 -20.42 -3.48
CA LEU A 39 5.97 -21.17 -2.42
C LEU A 39 6.40 -22.65 -2.43
N GLU A 40 6.50 -23.26 -3.61
CA GLU A 40 6.83 -24.67 -3.76
C GLU A 40 8.32 -24.95 -3.56
N ASN A 41 9.17 -24.00 -3.94
CA ASN A 41 10.63 -24.08 -3.85
C ASN A 41 11.17 -22.80 -3.16
N PRO A 42 10.94 -22.64 -1.85
CA PRO A 42 11.31 -21.42 -1.15
C PRO A 42 12.82 -21.27 -1.07
N ASP A 43 13.33 -20.12 -1.53
CA ASP A 43 14.72 -19.73 -1.27
C ASP A 43 14.82 -19.09 0.13
N PRO A 44 15.52 -19.71 1.10
CA PRO A 44 15.64 -19.19 2.46
C PRO A 44 16.37 -17.85 2.52
N ALA A 45 17.34 -17.60 1.63
CA ALA A 45 18.08 -16.33 1.59
C ALA A 45 17.18 -15.16 1.17
N TRP A 46 16.12 -15.46 0.42
CA TRP A 46 15.13 -14.51 -0.05
C TRP A 46 13.81 -14.56 0.77
N GLY A 47 13.74 -15.35 1.84
CA GLY A 47 12.55 -15.43 2.70
C GLY A 47 11.33 -16.05 2.01
N GLY A 48 11.53 -16.84 0.96
CA GLY A 48 10.46 -17.50 0.20
C GLY A 48 9.40 -16.54 -0.37
N LEU A 49 8.17 -17.04 -0.47
CA LEU A 49 7.00 -16.28 -0.97
C LEU A 49 6.72 -15.02 -0.14
N ASP A 50 6.75 -15.11 1.19
CA ASP A 50 6.49 -13.97 2.09
C ASP A 50 7.47 -12.82 1.82
N GLY A 51 8.76 -13.16 1.75
CA GLY A 51 9.82 -12.21 1.46
C GLY A 51 9.64 -11.53 0.11
N GLU A 52 9.13 -12.25 -0.89
CA GLU A 52 8.86 -11.71 -2.22
C GLU A 52 7.72 -10.68 -2.21
N ILE A 53 6.59 -10.99 -1.55
CA ILE A 53 5.49 -10.03 -1.40
C ILE A 53 5.96 -8.79 -0.64
N LEU A 54 6.68 -8.98 0.47
CA LEU A 54 7.19 -7.87 1.27
C LEU A 54 8.13 -6.96 0.45
N ARG A 55 9.00 -7.54 -0.39
CA ARG A 55 9.85 -6.79 -1.32
C ARG A 55 9.06 -6.05 -2.38
N MET A 56 8.05 -6.68 -2.99
CA MET A 56 7.20 -6.04 -3.99
C MET A 56 6.52 -4.81 -3.41
N VAL A 57 5.98 -4.91 -2.18
CA VAL A 57 5.30 -3.80 -1.53
C VAL A 57 6.28 -2.66 -1.23
N LYS A 58 7.40 -2.90 -0.55
CA LYS A 58 8.35 -1.83 -0.19
C LYS A 58 9.24 -1.34 -1.33
N ASN A 59 9.07 -1.88 -2.55
CA ASN A 59 9.89 -1.49 -3.69
C ASN A 59 9.74 0.03 -3.98
N PRO A 60 10.85 0.78 -4.14
CA PRO A 60 10.80 2.22 -4.41
C PRO A 60 9.99 2.62 -5.65
N TRP A 61 10.09 1.88 -6.74
CA TRP A 61 9.30 2.12 -7.96
C TRP A 61 7.82 1.91 -7.67
N GLN A 62 7.50 0.81 -6.98
CA GLN A 62 6.11 0.47 -6.66
C GLN A 62 5.46 1.47 -5.71
N ARG A 63 6.16 1.93 -4.66
CA ARG A 63 5.65 3.00 -3.78
C ARG A 63 5.38 4.29 -4.55
N SER A 64 6.28 4.66 -5.46
CA SER A 64 6.11 5.86 -6.31
C SER A 64 4.88 5.72 -7.21
N TYR A 65 4.66 4.52 -7.75
CA TYR A 65 3.52 4.23 -8.61
C TYR A 65 2.22 4.29 -7.82
N GLN A 66 2.18 3.70 -6.62
CA GLN A 66 1.01 3.76 -5.73
C GLN A 66 0.65 5.21 -5.40
N VAL A 67 1.63 6.04 -5.05
CA VAL A 67 1.36 7.47 -4.79
C VAL A 67 0.75 8.16 -6.02
N GLU A 68 1.38 8.01 -7.19
CA GLU A 68 1.03 8.82 -8.36
C GLU A 68 -0.26 8.36 -9.06
N TYR A 69 -0.44 7.05 -9.17
CA TYR A 69 -1.50 6.45 -9.99
C TYR A 69 -2.58 5.74 -9.19
N ARG A 70 -2.40 5.58 -7.87
CA ARG A 70 -3.40 4.99 -6.99
C ARG A 70 -3.92 5.99 -5.96
N PHE A 71 -3.05 6.52 -5.10
CA PHE A 71 -3.47 7.40 -4.01
C PHE A 71 -3.92 8.78 -4.49
N LYS A 72 -3.14 9.47 -5.34
CA LYS A 72 -3.52 10.79 -5.87
C LYS A 72 -4.87 10.80 -6.61
N PRO A 73 -5.20 9.81 -7.48
CA PRO A 73 -6.51 9.74 -8.11
C PRO A 73 -7.65 9.36 -7.13
N THR A 74 -7.32 8.77 -5.99
CA THR A 74 -8.30 8.31 -4.99
C THR A 74 -8.60 9.42 -3.97
N LYS A 75 -9.72 10.12 -4.16
CA LYS A 75 -10.11 11.31 -3.37
C LYS A 75 -10.04 11.15 -1.84
N ILE A 76 -10.29 9.95 -1.33
CA ILE A 76 -10.25 9.67 0.11
C ILE A 76 -8.83 9.72 0.71
N PHE A 77 -7.78 9.73 -0.13
CA PHE A 77 -6.37 9.84 0.30
C PHE A 77 -5.86 11.27 0.35
N ASN A 78 -6.53 12.24 -0.30
CA ASN A 78 -5.99 13.59 -0.54
C ASN A 78 -5.42 14.29 0.70
N ASP A 79 -6.12 14.20 1.84
CA ASP A 79 -5.73 14.90 3.07
C ASP A 79 -4.56 14.21 3.78
N PHE A 80 -4.31 12.95 3.44
CA PHE A 80 -3.33 12.09 4.10
C PHE A 80 -2.07 11.90 3.26
N MET A 81 -2.03 12.41 2.03
CA MET A 81 -0.91 12.24 1.10
C MET A 81 0.43 12.64 1.72
N LYS A 82 0.47 13.75 2.47
CA LYS A 82 1.70 14.19 3.13
C LYS A 82 2.19 13.20 4.17
N ILE A 83 1.27 12.62 4.95
CA ILE A 83 1.58 11.64 6.00
C ILE A 83 2.07 10.34 5.36
N ILE A 84 1.40 9.87 4.32
CA ILE A 84 1.78 8.65 3.59
C ILE A 84 3.15 8.83 2.92
N GLU A 85 3.40 9.99 2.32
CA GLU A 85 4.68 10.32 1.68
C GLU A 85 5.81 10.36 2.72
N SER A 86 5.62 11.05 3.85
CA SER A 86 6.58 11.09 4.97
C SER A 86 6.86 9.69 5.54
N ALA A 87 5.82 8.89 5.79
CA ALA A 87 5.98 7.53 6.28
C ALA A 87 6.72 6.63 5.27
N THR A 88 6.51 6.86 3.97
CA THR A 88 7.25 6.14 2.92
C THR A 88 8.73 6.47 2.98
N TYR A 89 9.11 7.74 3.20
CA TYR A 89 10.52 8.11 3.38
C TYR A 89 11.12 7.46 4.64
N ASP A 90 10.40 7.46 5.75
CA ASP A 90 10.80 6.77 6.99
C ASP A 90 11.03 5.27 6.74
N LEU A 91 10.13 4.61 6.00
CA LEU A 91 10.31 3.21 5.59
C LEU A 91 11.61 3.02 4.78
N MET A 92 11.89 3.90 3.80
CA MET A 92 13.05 3.76 2.92
C MET A 92 14.37 3.85 3.69
N ILE A 93 14.47 4.73 4.69
CA ILE A 93 15.69 4.88 5.49
C ILE A 93 15.80 3.90 6.67
N GLY A 94 14.82 3.02 6.85
CA GLY A 94 14.80 2.05 7.96
C GLY A 94 14.21 2.59 9.27
N ASN A 95 13.58 3.76 9.26
CA ASN A 95 12.87 4.31 10.41
C ASN A 95 11.45 3.73 10.53
N TYR A 96 11.38 2.43 10.81
CA TYR A 96 10.12 1.69 10.80
C TYR A 96 9.14 2.14 11.89
N ILE A 97 9.63 2.68 13.01
CA ILE A 97 8.77 3.14 14.11
C ILE A 97 7.95 4.35 13.66
N CYS A 98 8.61 5.39 13.13
CA CYS A 98 7.91 6.59 12.67
C CYS A 98 6.97 6.30 11.51
N SER A 99 7.40 5.46 10.55
CA SER A 99 6.54 5.01 9.46
C SER A 99 5.28 4.32 10.00
N TYR A 100 5.41 3.39 10.95
CA TYR A 100 4.28 2.61 11.44
C TYR A 100 3.29 3.49 12.19
N LEU A 101 3.78 4.26 13.16
CA LEU A 101 2.95 5.13 14.00
C LEU A 101 2.23 6.21 13.17
N SER A 102 2.82 6.64 12.05
CA SER A 102 2.20 7.58 11.12
C SER A 102 1.09 6.93 10.28
N LEU A 103 1.27 5.69 9.82
CA LEU A 103 0.33 5.03 8.89
C LEU A 103 -0.88 4.40 9.57
N VAL A 104 -0.72 3.88 10.79
CA VAL A 104 -1.84 3.26 11.52
C VAL A 104 -3.09 4.16 11.59
N PRO A 105 -3.01 5.43 12.05
CA PRO A 105 -4.19 6.30 12.10
C PRO A 105 -4.72 6.68 10.70
N VAL A 106 -3.87 6.67 9.68
CA VAL A 106 -4.26 7.00 8.30
C VAL A 106 -5.25 5.96 7.75
N VAL A 107 -5.09 4.68 8.06
CA VAL A 107 -6.05 3.63 7.66
C VAL A 107 -7.46 3.97 8.16
N GLU A 108 -7.61 4.29 9.45
CA GLU A 108 -8.89 4.64 10.05
C GLU A 108 -9.49 5.90 9.39
N ALA A 109 -8.66 6.93 9.20
CA ALA A 109 -9.10 8.21 8.68
C ALA A 109 -9.57 8.11 7.21
N ILE A 110 -8.88 7.32 6.39
CA ILE A 110 -9.26 7.05 4.99
C ILE A 110 -10.59 6.30 4.94
N LEU A 111 -10.77 5.28 5.76
CA LEU A 111 -12.03 4.53 5.82
C LEU A 111 -13.20 5.43 6.22
N ARG A 112 -13.02 6.27 7.26
CA ARG A 112 -14.01 7.29 7.62
C ARG A 112 -14.33 8.21 6.45
N LYS A 113 -13.32 8.73 5.74
CA LYS A 113 -13.51 9.60 4.59
C LYS A 113 -14.28 8.90 3.46
N TRP A 114 -14.03 7.61 3.23
CA TRP A 114 -14.82 6.80 2.28
C TRP A 114 -16.28 6.70 2.70
N SER A 115 -16.55 6.36 3.96
CA SER A 115 -17.95 6.29 4.45
C SER A 115 -18.69 7.61 4.29
N ILE A 116 -18.00 8.75 4.45
CA ILE A 116 -18.56 10.09 4.27
C ILE A 116 -18.81 10.39 2.78
N ASP A 117 -17.83 10.12 1.90
CA ASP A 117 -17.97 10.32 0.45
C ASP A 117 -19.18 9.54 -0.11
N LYS A 118 -19.41 8.34 0.43
CA LYS A 118 -20.49 7.42 0.02
C LYS A 118 -21.64 7.35 1.02
N THR A 119 -21.90 8.42 1.78
CA THR A 119 -22.93 8.43 2.86
C THR A 119 -24.32 7.98 2.39
N ASN A 120 -24.67 8.25 1.13
CA ASN A 120 -25.98 7.90 0.57
C ASN A 120 -26.06 6.43 0.10
N GLU A 121 -24.93 5.75 -0.07
CA GLU A 121 -24.84 4.39 -0.59
C GLU A 121 -24.42 3.39 0.50
N ILE A 122 -23.57 3.83 1.43
CA ILE A 122 -23.13 3.05 2.59
C ILE A 122 -23.98 3.48 3.79
N GLU A 123 -24.90 2.61 4.22
CA GLU A 123 -25.67 2.85 5.43
C GLU A 123 -24.72 3.12 6.60
N SER A 124 -24.68 4.36 7.11
CA SER A 124 -23.96 4.67 8.34
C SER A 124 -24.94 4.61 9.50
N VAL A 125 -24.70 3.71 10.46
CA VAL A 125 -25.40 3.73 11.74
C VAL A 125 -25.03 5.00 12.53
N ASN A 126 -23.94 5.68 12.15
CA ASN A 126 -23.37 6.79 12.88
C ASN A 126 -23.59 8.15 12.19
N LYS A 127 -24.77 8.73 12.41
CA LYS A 127 -25.08 10.12 12.02
C LYS A 127 -24.34 11.18 12.87
N LYS A 128 -23.56 10.76 13.88
CA LYS A 128 -22.92 11.63 14.89
C LYS A 128 -21.38 11.63 14.87
N GLY A 129 -20.72 10.93 13.95
CA GLY A 129 -19.28 11.02 13.74
C GLY A 129 -18.38 10.05 14.53
N ASP A 130 -18.94 9.16 15.34
CA ASP A 130 -18.14 8.13 16.04
C ASP A 130 -17.69 7.02 15.07
N PHE A 131 -16.47 6.51 15.25
CA PHE A 131 -16.00 5.34 14.49
C PHE A 131 -16.72 4.09 14.94
N SER A 132 -17.32 3.38 13.98
CA SER A 132 -17.87 2.06 14.22
C SER A 132 -17.28 1.09 13.23
N ILE A 133 -16.50 0.11 13.73
CA ILE A 133 -15.92 -0.98 12.93
C ILE A 133 -17.02 -1.68 12.12
N TYR A 134 -18.22 -1.80 12.69
CA TYR A 134 -19.39 -2.40 12.07
C TYR A 134 -19.78 -1.73 10.74
N VAL A 135 -19.59 -0.41 10.59
CA VAL A 135 -19.84 0.29 9.32
C VAL A 135 -18.89 -0.21 8.23
N PHE A 136 -17.64 -0.51 8.57
CA PHE A 136 -16.64 -0.97 7.61
C PHE A 136 -16.73 -2.47 7.34
N GLU A 137 -16.82 -3.29 8.40
CA GLU A 137 -16.92 -4.74 8.32
C GLU A 137 -18.18 -5.18 7.55
N LYS A 138 -19.32 -4.53 7.80
CA LYS A 138 -20.59 -4.99 7.24
C LYS A 138 -21.03 -4.16 6.05
N ASN A 139 -21.10 -2.84 6.20
CA ASN A 139 -21.80 -2.00 5.22
C ASN A 139 -20.89 -1.68 4.03
N LEU A 140 -19.61 -1.35 4.26
CA LEU A 140 -18.64 -1.15 3.18
C LEU A 140 -18.34 -2.45 2.42
N VAL A 141 -18.12 -3.58 3.10
CA VAL A 141 -17.90 -4.88 2.42
C VAL A 141 -19.13 -5.30 1.60
N LYS A 142 -20.35 -5.12 2.13
CA LYS A 142 -21.59 -5.37 1.39
C LYS A 142 -21.67 -4.48 0.14
N TYR A 143 -21.45 -3.17 0.32
CA TYR A 143 -21.43 -2.20 -0.78
C TYR A 143 -20.45 -2.58 -1.89
N LEU A 144 -19.20 -2.93 -1.52
CA LEU A 144 -18.18 -3.34 -2.48
C LEU A 144 -18.59 -4.60 -3.26
N ASN A 145 -19.19 -5.58 -2.57
CA ASN A 145 -19.68 -6.80 -3.22
C ASN A 145 -20.86 -6.52 -4.18
N GLU A 146 -21.78 -5.63 -3.82
CA GLU A 146 -22.88 -5.20 -4.68
C GLU A 146 -22.34 -4.49 -5.93
N LYS A 147 -21.46 -3.51 -5.77
CA LYS A 147 -20.81 -2.80 -6.88
C LYS A 147 -20.01 -3.73 -7.78
N ASN A 148 -19.32 -4.72 -7.22
CA ASN A 148 -18.58 -5.68 -8.03
C ASN A 148 -19.49 -6.60 -8.86
N LYS A 149 -20.69 -6.94 -8.37
CA LYS A 149 -21.69 -7.73 -9.11
C LYS A 149 -22.38 -6.92 -10.20
N GLU A 150 -22.56 -5.61 -9.99
CA GLU A 150 -23.13 -4.69 -10.98
C GLU A 150 -22.23 -4.50 -12.21
N ARG A 151 -20.92 -4.80 -12.11
CA ARG A 151 -20.01 -4.72 -13.26
C ARG A 151 -20.42 -5.68 -14.36
N HIS A 152 -20.62 -5.17 -15.56
CA HIS A 152 -20.84 -6.02 -16.75
C HIS A 152 -19.52 -6.42 -17.44
N SER A 153 -18.40 -5.87 -16.98
CA SER A 153 -17.08 -5.94 -17.59
C SER A 153 -16.22 -7.03 -16.93
N ASN A 154 -16.14 -8.19 -17.58
CA ASN A 154 -15.13 -9.22 -17.35
C ASN A 154 -15.15 -9.96 -15.99
N ILE A 155 -15.61 -11.23 -16.01
CA ILE A 155 -15.64 -12.16 -14.87
C ILE A 155 -14.27 -12.31 -14.18
N LYS A 156 -13.16 -12.27 -14.95
CA LYS A 156 -11.80 -12.37 -14.38
C LYS A 156 -11.47 -11.16 -13.50
N PHE A 157 -11.89 -9.97 -13.92
CA PHE A 157 -11.69 -8.74 -13.16
C PHE A 157 -12.59 -8.72 -11.91
N GLN A 158 -13.84 -9.14 -12.03
CA GLN A 158 -14.70 -9.33 -10.86
C GLN A 158 -14.12 -10.32 -9.85
N LYS A 159 -13.55 -11.43 -10.32
CA LYS A 159 -12.89 -12.43 -9.44
C LYS A 159 -11.67 -11.84 -8.75
N TRP A 160 -10.87 -11.07 -9.47
CA TRP A 160 -9.75 -10.30 -8.92
C TRP A 160 -10.20 -9.36 -7.80
N ILE A 161 -11.18 -8.48 -8.06
CA ILE A 161 -11.72 -7.55 -7.06
C ILE A 161 -12.33 -8.29 -5.87
N SER A 162 -13.00 -9.42 -6.10
CA SER A 162 -13.57 -10.25 -5.02
C SER A 162 -12.50 -10.75 -4.05
N ASN A 163 -11.31 -11.11 -4.54
CA ASN A 163 -10.21 -11.53 -3.68
C ASN A 163 -9.67 -10.35 -2.85
N GLN A 164 -9.58 -9.17 -3.45
CA GLN A 164 -9.18 -7.95 -2.73
C GLN A 164 -10.19 -7.54 -1.65
N ILE A 165 -11.51 -7.70 -1.91
CA ILE A 165 -12.56 -7.49 -0.91
C ILE A 165 -12.41 -8.47 0.26
N LYS A 166 -12.13 -9.76 -0.01
CA LYS A 166 -11.93 -10.78 1.03
C LYS A 166 -10.74 -10.46 1.93
N TYR A 167 -9.60 -10.09 1.34
CA TYR A 167 -8.43 -9.70 2.12
C TYR A 167 -8.72 -8.45 2.96
N PHE A 168 -9.36 -7.44 2.37
CA PHE A 168 -9.78 -6.23 3.09
C PHE A 168 -10.67 -6.57 4.30
N ASP A 169 -11.73 -7.36 4.10
CA ASP A 169 -12.63 -7.78 5.17
C ASP A 169 -11.88 -8.52 6.29
N PHE A 170 -11.05 -9.50 5.92
CA PHE A 170 -10.22 -10.23 6.88
C PHE A 170 -9.30 -9.30 7.69
N MET A 171 -8.60 -8.37 7.04
CA MET A 171 -7.69 -7.45 7.71
C MET A 171 -8.42 -6.51 8.67
N ILE A 172 -9.58 -5.97 8.29
CA ILE A 172 -10.35 -5.07 9.16
C ILE A 172 -10.96 -5.83 10.34
N ARG A 173 -11.59 -6.97 10.06
CA ARG A 173 -12.41 -7.72 11.03
C ARG A 173 -11.59 -8.57 11.99
N GLU A 174 -10.61 -9.31 11.46
CA GLU A 174 -9.95 -10.41 12.17
C GLU A 174 -8.54 -10.07 12.67
N VAL A 175 -8.08 -8.83 12.40
CA VAL A 175 -6.68 -8.45 12.59
C VAL A 175 -6.53 -7.04 13.14
N PHE A 176 -6.74 -6.01 12.31
CA PHE A 176 -6.35 -4.63 12.60
C PHE A 176 -7.17 -4.03 13.75
N TYR A 177 -8.46 -4.36 13.82
CA TYR A 177 -9.35 -3.92 14.90
C TYR A 177 -9.63 -4.96 15.98
N LEU A 178 -8.88 -6.06 15.99
CA LEU A 178 -9.07 -7.14 16.95
C LEU A 178 -8.83 -6.66 18.39
N ARG A 179 -9.66 -7.12 19.33
CA ARG A 179 -9.53 -6.80 20.76
C ARG A 179 -8.27 -7.44 21.34
N PHE A 180 -7.72 -6.85 22.40
CA PHE A 180 -6.49 -7.32 23.06
C PHE A 180 -6.49 -8.82 23.39
N ASN A 181 -7.53 -9.29 24.08
CA ASN A 181 -7.63 -10.69 24.51
C ASN A 181 -7.82 -11.68 23.35
N ALA A 182 -8.12 -11.18 22.15
CA ALA A 182 -8.29 -11.99 20.95
C ALA A 182 -7.04 -11.99 20.05
N SER A 183 -6.03 -11.18 20.37
CA SER A 183 -4.76 -11.06 19.62
C SER A 183 -3.56 -11.60 20.41
N GLU A 184 -3.73 -12.64 21.23
CA GLU A 184 -2.70 -13.07 22.18
C GLU A 184 -1.53 -13.83 21.56
N ASP A 185 -1.70 -14.42 20.36
CA ASP A 185 -0.70 -15.28 19.72
C ASP A 185 -0.43 -14.96 18.23
N GLY A 186 0.79 -15.31 17.80
CA GLY A 186 1.24 -15.29 16.41
C GLY A 186 1.32 -13.90 15.75
N VAL A 187 1.30 -13.88 14.41
CA VAL A 187 1.42 -12.64 13.60
C VAL A 187 0.29 -11.64 13.90
N LYS A 188 -0.86 -12.12 14.38
CA LYS A 188 -1.97 -11.25 14.82
C LYS A 188 -1.60 -10.43 16.06
N LYS A 189 -0.85 -11.00 17.02
CA LYS A 189 -0.31 -10.26 18.17
C LYS A 189 0.65 -9.18 17.71
N GLU A 190 1.55 -9.54 16.79
CA GLU A 190 2.59 -8.66 16.28
C GLU A 190 2.04 -7.45 15.52
N PHE A 191 0.98 -7.64 14.73
CA PHE A 191 0.42 -6.62 13.85
C PHE A 191 -0.80 -5.88 14.42
N ASN A 192 -1.32 -6.26 15.59
CA ASN A 192 -2.52 -5.66 16.17
C ASN A 192 -2.33 -4.18 16.52
N ARG A 193 -3.15 -3.31 15.94
CA ARG A 193 -3.02 -1.85 16.15
C ARG A 193 -3.10 -1.44 17.61
N ASN A 194 -3.96 -2.08 18.40
CA ASN A 194 -4.17 -1.69 19.80
C ASN A 194 -2.94 -2.05 20.64
N ARG A 195 -2.31 -3.21 20.39
CA ARG A 195 -1.07 -3.60 21.07
C ARG A 195 0.08 -2.66 20.71
N THR A 196 0.28 -2.38 19.43
CA THR A 196 1.39 -1.52 19.02
C THR A 196 1.20 -0.06 19.46
N LEU A 197 -0.03 0.48 19.42
CA LEU A 197 -0.28 1.87 19.84
C LEU A 197 -0.30 2.05 21.37
N HIS A 198 -0.84 1.09 22.13
CA HIS A 198 -1.03 1.25 23.57
C HIS A 198 0.05 0.60 24.43
N LEU A 199 0.63 -0.51 23.97
CA LEU A 199 1.65 -1.25 24.71
C LEU A 199 3.05 -1.08 24.12
N LEU A 200 3.16 -0.47 22.93
CA LEU A 200 4.40 -0.43 22.16
C LEU A 200 5.01 -1.83 21.98
N ASP A 201 4.17 -2.85 21.89
CA ASP A 201 4.63 -4.22 21.70
C ASP A 201 5.38 -4.33 20.36
N ASN A 202 6.48 -5.09 20.38
CA ASN A 202 7.32 -5.41 19.22
C ASN A 202 8.03 -4.21 18.57
N ILE A 203 8.01 -3.01 19.14
CA ILE A 203 8.70 -1.83 18.56
C ILE A 203 10.22 -1.98 18.44
N GLU A 204 10.81 -2.84 19.28
CA GLU A 204 12.25 -3.13 19.30
C GLU A 204 12.65 -4.17 18.25
N ASP A 205 11.70 -4.99 17.78
CA ASP A 205 11.95 -5.94 16.71
C ASP A 205 11.83 -5.25 15.36
N THR A 206 12.97 -4.76 14.87
CA THR A 206 13.08 -4.06 13.59
C THR A 206 12.58 -4.88 12.39
N VAL A 207 12.67 -6.21 12.42
CA VAL A 207 12.21 -7.08 11.33
C VAL A 207 10.70 -7.17 11.36
N ALA A 208 10.11 -7.46 12.53
CA ALA A 208 8.67 -7.47 12.71
C ALA A 208 8.05 -6.10 12.35
N LEU A 209 8.67 -5.00 12.78
CA LEU A 209 8.19 -3.65 12.49
C LEU A 209 8.23 -3.33 11.00
N ARG A 210 9.31 -3.69 10.31
CA ARG A 210 9.42 -3.54 8.86
C ARG A 210 8.30 -4.27 8.13
N ASP A 211 8.04 -5.51 8.52
CA ASP A 211 7.05 -6.35 7.86
C ASP A 211 5.63 -5.86 8.17
N ASN A 212 5.41 -5.38 9.39
CA ASN A 212 4.17 -4.72 9.79
C ASN A 212 3.91 -3.41 9.04
N ASN A 213 4.92 -2.55 8.88
CA ASN A 213 4.79 -1.38 7.99
C ASN A 213 4.36 -1.78 6.59
N THR A 214 5.00 -2.83 6.06
CA THR A 214 4.74 -3.34 4.73
C THR A 214 3.30 -3.86 4.62
N ARG A 215 2.77 -4.54 5.64
CA ARG A 215 1.35 -4.96 5.71
C ARG A 215 0.38 -3.77 5.73
N ILE A 216 0.70 -2.67 6.43
CA ILE A 216 -0.13 -1.46 6.38
C ILE A 216 -0.12 -0.84 4.99
N PHE A 217 1.05 -0.73 4.36
CA PHE A 217 1.14 -0.23 2.98
C PHE A 217 0.33 -1.10 2.02
N LEU A 218 0.43 -2.43 2.13
CA LEU A 218 -0.38 -3.34 1.33
C LEU A 218 -1.88 -3.10 1.56
N LEU A 219 -2.33 -2.94 2.81
CA LEU A 219 -3.72 -2.61 3.12
C LEU A 219 -4.16 -1.29 2.49
N LEU A 220 -3.33 -0.24 2.53
CA LEU A 220 -3.59 1.03 1.85
C LEU A 220 -3.69 0.87 0.34
N ASP A 221 -2.83 0.05 -0.26
CA ASP A 221 -2.88 -0.25 -1.70
C ASP A 221 -4.18 -0.98 -2.06
N ILE A 222 -4.63 -1.94 -1.23
CA ILE A 222 -5.91 -2.62 -1.41
C ILE A 222 -7.08 -1.64 -1.31
N ILE A 223 -7.07 -0.73 -0.33
CA ILE A 223 -8.11 0.29 -0.17
C ILE A 223 -8.18 1.17 -1.42
N ALA A 224 -7.03 1.61 -1.95
CA ALA A 224 -6.98 2.42 -3.16
C ALA A 224 -7.46 1.65 -4.40
N GLU A 225 -7.04 0.39 -4.55
CA GLU A 225 -7.50 -0.50 -5.63
C GLU A 225 -9.02 -0.67 -5.61
N LEU A 226 -9.59 -0.98 -4.44
CA LEU A 226 -11.03 -1.18 -4.29
C LEU A 226 -11.80 0.11 -4.58
N TYR A 227 -11.34 1.26 -4.09
CA TYR A 227 -11.99 2.54 -4.35
C TYR A 227 -11.93 2.91 -5.83
N LEU A 228 -10.74 2.82 -6.45
CA LEU A 228 -10.58 3.14 -7.87
C LEU A 228 -11.38 2.23 -8.76
N SER A 229 -11.52 0.95 -8.39
CA SER A 229 -12.32 0.02 -9.17
C SER A 229 -13.73 0.58 -9.38
N LEU A 230 -14.32 1.30 -8.42
CA LEU A 230 -15.69 1.84 -8.52
C LEU A 230 -15.91 2.76 -9.74
N ASP A 231 -14.84 3.29 -10.32
CA ASP A 231 -14.84 4.07 -11.55
C ASP A 231 -13.96 3.36 -12.60
N GLU A 232 -14.60 2.67 -13.55
CA GLU A 232 -13.89 1.84 -14.53
C GLU A 232 -13.00 2.65 -15.46
N GLU A 233 -13.44 3.85 -15.86
CA GLU A 233 -12.66 4.71 -16.74
C GLU A 233 -11.40 5.19 -16.01
N LEU A 234 -11.56 5.68 -14.78
CA LEU A 234 -10.44 6.12 -13.96
C LEU A 234 -9.49 4.96 -13.63
N TYR A 235 -10.04 3.79 -13.30
CA TYR A 235 -9.25 2.60 -13.03
C TYR A 235 -8.41 2.20 -14.25
N VAL A 236 -9.03 2.10 -15.43
CA VAL A 236 -8.34 1.68 -16.66
C VAL A 236 -7.25 2.68 -17.03
N LYS A 237 -7.57 3.98 -16.99
CA LYS A 237 -6.60 5.06 -17.28
C LYS A 237 -5.37 4.99 -16.39
N ASN A 238 -5.57 4.79 -15.09
CA ASN A 238 -4.47 4.78 -14.13
C ASN A 238 -3.75 3.43 -14.01
N THR A 239 -4.34 2.32 -14.48
CA THR A 239 -3.73 0.99 -14.40
C THR A 239 -3.01 0.61 -15.70
N PHE A 240 -3.71 0.74 -16.83
CA PHE A 240 -3.26 0.18 -18.11
C PHE A 240 -2.69 1.23 -19.05
N TYR A 241 -3.12 2.49 -18.92
CA TYR A 241 -2.70 3.60 -19.78
C TYR A 241 -1.84 4.64 -19.04
N ALA A 242 -1.26 4.27 -17.90
CA ALA A 242 -0.37 5.13 -17.14
C ALA A 242 0.97 5.29 -17.86
N GLU A 243 1.26 6.50 -18.35
CA GLU A 243 2.56 6.86 -18.96
C GLU A 243 3.60 7.21 -17.88
N TYR A 244 3.96 6.25 -17.03
CA TYR A 244 4.90 6.48 -15.92
C TYR A 244 6.28 6.96 -16.38
N GLU A 245 6.73 6.53 -17.57
CA GLU A 245 8.04 6.93 -18.13
C GLU A 245 8.13 8.43 -18.39
N LYS A 246 7.02 9.08 -18.73
CA LYS A 246 6.97 10.52 -19.04
C LYS A 246 6.56 11.38 -17.83
N ASN A 247 6.12 10.77 -16.73
CA ASN A 247 5.64 11.52 -15.58
C ASN A 247 6.82 11.97 -14.69
N ILE A 248 7.10 13.27 -14.70
CA ILE A 248 8.23 13.86 -13.99
C ILE A 248 8.13 13.68 -12.46
N ASP A 249 6.93 13.77 -11.89
CA ASP A 249 6.71 13.64 -10.44
C ASP A 249 6.90 12.20 -9.99
N PHE A 250 6.39 11.24 -10.77
CA PHE A 250 6.64 9.83 -10.56
C PHE A 250 8.15 9.53 -10.57
N ASN A 251 8.85 9.95 -11.62
CA ASN A 251 10.27 9.65 -11.79
C ASN A 251 11.12 10.30 -10.70
N LEU A 252 10.86 11.57 -10.34
CA LEU A 252 11.57 12.24 -9.24
C LEU A 252 11.35 11.50 -7.92
N ARG A 253 10.11 11.15 -7.59
CA ARG A 253 9.79 10.38 -6.38
C ARG A 253 10.51 9.04 -6.35
N TRP A 254 10.49 8.31 -7.46
CA TRP A 254 11.16 7.02 -7.58
C TRP A 254 12.65 7.12 -7.33
N LYS A 255 13.34 8.08 -7.94
CA LYS A 255 14.78 8.24 -7.73
C LYS A 255 15.12 8.61 -6.30
N ILE A 256 14.32 9.46 -5.66
CA ILE A 256 14.53 9.81 -4.25
C ILE A 256 14.32 8.58 -3.36
N TYR A 257 13.21 7.84 -3.50
CA TYR A 257 12.98 6.61 -2.73
C TYR A 257 14.09 5.58 -2.95
N LEU A 258 14.53 5.38 -4.20
CA LEU A 258 15.57 4.43 -4.53
C LEU A 258 16.91 4.81 -3.89
N LYS A 259 17.29 6.09 -3.96
CA LYS A 259 18.49 6.60 -3.29
C LYS A 259 18.38 6.41 -1.78
N ASN A 260 17.25 6.75 -1.18
CA ASN A 260 17.05 6.69 0.27
C ASN A 260 17.02 5.25 0.81
N ALA A 261 16.59 4.29 -0.01
CA ALA A 261 16.70 2.87 0.31
C ALA A 261 18.15 2.34 0.28
N MET A 262 19.07 3.09 -0.33
CA MET A 262 20.48 2.71 -0.46
C MET A 262 21.41 3.48 0.49
N GLU A 263 21.01 4.68 0.90
CA GLU A 263 21.79 5.62 1.70
C GLU A 263 20.86 6.54 2.53
N SER A 264 21.34 7.04 3.67
CA SER A 264 20.59 7.98 4.51
C SER A 264 20.12 9.23 3.74
N ILE A 265 18.93 9.73 4.10
CA ILE A 265 18.42 11.03 3.64
C ILE A 265 19.34 12.16 4.09
N ASN A 266 19.64 13.11 3.19
CA ASN A 266 20.36 14.33 3.51
C ASN A 266 19.47 15.58 3.43
N TYR A 267 20.02 16.74 3.82
CA TYR A 267 19.30 18.01 3.82
C TYR A 267 18.72 18.37 2.44
N THR A 268 19.47 18.11 1.37
CA THR A 268 19.03 18.36 -0.01
C THR A 268 17.83 17.49 -0.37
N ASP A 269 17.85 16.21 0.02
CA ASP A 269 16.71 15.30 -0.17
C ASP A 269 15.45 15.85 0.53
N MET A 270 15.55 16.21 1.81
CA MET A 270 14.43 16.77 2.58
C MET A 270 13.87 18.05 1.96
N THR A 271 14.76 18.93 1.48
CA THR A 271 14.38 20.18 0.83
C THR A 271 13.61 19.92 -0.47
N ILE A 272 14.10 19.00 -1.32
CA ILE A 272 13.41 18.62 -2.56
C ILE A 272 12.05 18.01 -2.24
N ILE A 273 12.00 17.08 -1.30
CA ILE A 273 10.75 16.43 -0.87
C ILE A 273 9.71 17.47 -0.43
N GLN A 274 10.13 18.40 0.41
CA GLN A 274 9.27 19.45 0.93
C GLN A 274 8.67 20.31 -0.19
N PHE A 275 9.51 20.80 -1.10
CA PHE A 275 9.09 21.71 -2.17
C PHE A 275 8.39 21.01 -3.34
N ALA A 276 8.76 19.76 -3.64
CA ALA A 276 8.18 19.02 -4.75
C ALA A 276 6.85 18.34 -4.38
N PHE A 277 6.71 17.84 -3.15
CA PHE A 277 5.59 16.94 -2.81
C PHE A 277 4.79 17.34 -1.56
N LEU A 278 5.39 17.96 -0.54
CA LEU A 278 4.69 18.22 0.74
C LEU A 278 4.02 19.61 0.81
N GLN A 279 4.49 20.60 0.05
CA GLN A 279 3.90 21.93 0.01
C GLN A 279 2.91 22.08 -1.15
N GLN A 280 1.66 21.69 -0.92
CA GLN A 280 0.59 21.66 -1.94
C GLN A 280 0.11 23.04 -2.44
N ASN A 281 0.50 24.15 -1.80
CA ASN A 281 -0.12 25.47 -2.06
C ASN A 281 0.65 26.40 -2.99
N GLN A 282 1.88 26.07 -3.41
CA GLN A 282 2.63 26.84 -4.40
C GLN A 282 3.56 25.89 -5.17
N LYS A 283 3.52 25.93 -6.51
CA LYS A 283 4.39 25.13 -7.37
C LYS A 283 5.81 25.71 -7.31
N TYR A 284 6.60 25.31 -6.33
CA TYR A 284 7.94 25.87 -6.10
C TYR A 284 9.03 25.30 -7.02
N MET A 285 8.72 24.23 -7.78
CA MET A 285 9.70 23.55 -8.62
C MET A 285 9.17 23.32 -10.04
N SER A 286 9.88 23.86 -11.03
CA SER A 286 9.61 23.63 -12.45
C SER A 286 9.98 22.21 -12.87
N ASP A 287 9.41 21.73 -13.97
CA ASP A 287 9.73 20.40 -14.48
C ASP A 287 11.20 20.29 -14.92
N GLU A 288 11.79 21.39 -15.41
CA GLU A 288 13.23 21.47 -15.69
C GLU A 288 14.10 21.29 -14.43
N GLN A 289 13.70 21.90 -13.31
CA GLN A 289 14.40 21.72 -12.03
C GLN A 289 14.28 20.27 -11.55
N LYS A 290 13.09 19.68 -11.63
CA LYS A 290 12.85 18.27 -11.29
C LYS A 290 13.71 17.34 -12.15
N GLN A 291 13.81 17.61 -13.46
CA GLN A 291 14.63 16.83 -14.39
C GLN A 291 16.11 16.86 -14.00
N LYS A 292 16.65 18.04 -13.67
CA LYS A 292 18.03 18.15 -13.16
C LYS A 292 18.24 17.34 -11.87
N PHE A 293 17.26 17.32 -10.97
CA PHE A 293 17.34 16.52 -9.75
C PHE A 293 17.28 15.02 -10.03
N ILE A 294 16.46 14.58 -11.00
CA ILE A 294 16.42 13.18 -11.44
C ILE A 294 17.81 12.75 -11.91
N GLU A 295 18.42 13.51 -12.82
CA GLU A 295 19.77 13.23 -13.34
C GLU A 295 20.82 13.19 -12.23
N GLN A 296 20.76 14.15 -11.29
CA GLN A 296 21.63 14.15 -10.11
C GLN A 296 21.46 12.89 -9.27
N LYS A 297 20.22 12.44 -9.02
CA LYS A 297 19.96 11.22 -8.24
C LYS A 297 20.40 9.96 -8.97
N GLU A 298 20.26 9.90 -10.28
CA GLU A 298 20.76 8.78 -11.07
C GLU A 298 22.28 8.63 -10.95
N LEU A 299 23.03 9.73 -11.05
CA LEU A 299 24.48 9.72 -10.83
C LEU A 299 24.83 9.24 -9.42
N GLN A 300 24.14 9.72 -8.39
CA GLN A 300 24.34 9.27 -7.00
C GLN A 300 24.08 7.77 -6.86
N ILE A 301 22.98 7.27 -7.41
CA ILE A 301 22.63 5.84 -7.37
C ILE A 301 23.70 4.99 -8.08
N GLN A 302 24.19 5.42 -9.25
CA GLN A 302 25.27 4.73 -9.97
C GLN A 302 26.56 4.67 -9.14
N LEU A 303 26.93 5.77 -8.50
CA LEU A 303 28.12 5.85 -7.62
C LEU A 303 27.99 4.98 -6.37
N ILE A 304 26.79 4.84 -5.80
CA ILE A 304 26.58 3.94 -4.65
C ILE A 304 26.70 2.49 -5.11
N LYS A 305 26.14 2.14 -6.28
CA LYS A 305 26.21 0.78 -6.83
C LYS A 305 27.63 0.36 -7.20
N SER A 306 28.48 1.27 -7.68
CA SER A 306 29.87 0.94 -8.04
C SER A 306 30.80 0.74 -6.84
N LYS A 307 30.36 1.13 -5.63
CA LYS A 307 31.11 0.97 -4.37
C LYS A 307 30.76 -0.31 -3.60
N ARG A 308 29.73 -1.05 -4.01
CA ARG A 308 29.29 -2.31 -3.40
C ARG A 308 29.73 -3.48 -4.26
#